data_AF-A0A838E5D6-F1
#
_entry.id   AF-A0A838E5D6-F1
#
_cell.length_a   1.000
_cell.length_b   1.000
_cell.length_c   1.000
_cell.angle_alpha   90.00
_cell.angle_beta   90.00
_cell.angle_gamma   90.00
#
_symmetry.space_group_name_H-M   'P 1'
#
loop_
_entity.id
_entity.type
_entity.pdbx_description
1 polymer ?
#
loop_
_entity_poly.entity_id
_entity_poly.type
_entity_poly.pdbx_seq_one_letter_code
_entity_poly.pdbx_strand_id
1 'polypeptide(L)' 'MNQTLVAGQSARVEITAAPGEYRYYCAIPGHEFMEGTLLVQ' A
#
# COMPACT_ATOMS: atom_id res chain seq x y z
N MET A 1 3.45 -1.10 -8.29
CA MET A 1 4.45 -1.76 -7.42
C MET A 1 3.76 -2.91 -6.70
N ASN A 2 4.05 -4.16 -7.05
CA ASN A 2 3.62 -5.30 -6.24
C ASN A 2 4.88 -5.90 -5.63
N GLN A 3 5.28 -5.38 -4.48
CA GLN A 3 6.41 -5.94 -3.74
C GLN A 3 5.84 -6.96 -2.74
N THR A 4 6.05 -8.25 -3.02
CA THR A 4 5.70 -9.32 -2.09
C THR A 4 6.81 -9.42 -1.04
N LEU A 5 6.48 -9.06 0.20
CA LEU A 5 7.37 -9.17 1.34
C LEU A 5 7.11 -10.48 2.08
N VAL A 6 8.16 -11.24 2.38
CA VAL A 6 8.08 -12.40 3.27
C VAL A 6 8.44 -12.03 4.72
N ALA A 7 8.22 -12.94 5.65
CA ALA A 7 8.53 -12.73 7.06
C ALA A 7 10.00 -12.30 7.26
N GLY A 8 10.20 -11.24 8.04
CA GLY A 8 11.53 -10.67 8.31
C GLY A 8 12.04 -9.68 7.25
N GLN A 9 11.29 -9.44 6.16
CA GLN A 9 11.63 -8.41 5.19
C GLN A 9 10.90 -7.09 5.45
N SER A 10 11.53 -6.01 4.99
CA SER A 10 10.98 -4.65 5.01
C SER A 10 11.28 -3.95 3.70
N ALA A 11 10.38 -3.06 3.28
CA ALA A 11 10.58 -2.19 2.12
C ALA A 11 10.09 -0.77 2.40
N ARG A 12 10.64 0.18 1.63
CA ARG A 12 10.21 1.57 1.60
C ARG A 12 9.84 1.95 0.18
N VAL A 13 8.74 2.68 0.03
CA VAL A 13 8.27 3.26 -1.22
C VAL A 13 8.07 4.75 -0.98
N GLU A 14 8.56 5.55 -1.92
CA GLU A 14 8.35 7.00 -1.91
C GLU A 14 7.55 7.38 -3.15
N ILE A 15 6.52 8.20 -2.96
CA ILE A 15 5.67 8.72 -4.03
C ILE A 15 5.48 10.23 -3.83
N THR A 16 5.28 10.94 -4.93
CA THR A 16 4.69 12.26 -4.92
C THR A 16 3.22 12.10 -5.29
N ALA A 17 2.31 12.44 -4.38
CA ALA A 17 0.87 12.34 -4.58
C ALA A 17 0.25 13.75 -4.63
N ALA A 18 -0.69 13.95 -5.55
CA ALA A 18 -1.52 15.16 -5.58
C ALA A 18 -2.60 15.09 -4.49
N PRO A 19 -3.21 16.23 -4.09
CA PRO A 19 -4.35 16.23 -3.17
C PRO A 19 -5.47 15.30 -3.65
N GLY A 20 -6.01 14.50 -2.74
CA GLY A 20 -7.01 13.48 -3.04
C GLY A 20 -7.04 12.32 -2.05
N GLU A 21 -7.97 11.40 -2.28
CA GLU A 21 -8.13 10.18 -1.48
C GLU A 21 -7.56 8.97 -2.25
N TYR A 22 -6.66 8.22 -1.60
CA TYR A 22 -6.01 7.05 -2.19
C TYR A 22 -6.24 5.82 -1.32
N ARG A 23 -6.50 4.67 -1.97
CA ARG A 23 -6.52 3.37 -1.31
C ARG A 23 -5.17 2.69 -1.43
N TYR A 24 -4.59 2.29 -0.30
CA TYR A 24 -3.48 1.35 -0.27
C TYR A 24 -3.98 0.00 0.24
N TYR A 25 -3.50 -1.09 -0.36
CA TYR A 25 -3.98 -2.44 -0.04
C TYR A 25 -2.90 -3.50 -0.28
N CYS A 26 -3.03 -4.65 0.38
CA CYS A 26 -2.21 -5.82 0.11
C CYS A 26 -2.73 -6.55 -1.13
N ALA A 27 -1.89 -6.69 -2.16
CA ALA A 27 -2.27 -7.33 -3.43
C ALA A 27 -2.09 -8.86 -3.44
N ILE A 28 -1.88 -9.50 -2.27
CA ILE A 28 -1.80 -10.96 -2.16
C ILE A 28 -3.21 -11.54 -2.27
N PRO A 29 -3.45 -12.53 -3.16
CA PRO A 29 -4.76 -13.16 -3.27
C PRO A 29 -5.25 -13.70 -1.91
N GLY A 30 -6.47 -13.35 -1.52
CA GLY A 30 -7.03 -13.72 -0.21
C GLY A 30 -6.72 -12.74 0.93
N HIS A 31 -6.00 -11.64 0.68
CA HIS A 31 -5.67 -10.60 1.68
C HIS A 31 -6.47 -9.29 1.45
N GLU A 32 -7.62 -9.36 0.79
CA GLU A 32 -8.43 -8.19 0.42
C GLU A 32 -8.91 -7.37 1.62
N PHE A 33 -8.90 -7.97 2.82
CA PHE A 33 -9.19 -7.30 4.09
C PHE A 33 -8.08 -6.36 4.57
N MET A 34 -6.88 -6.43 3.99
CA MET A 34 -5.72 -5.61 4.35
C MET A 34 -5.67 -4.35 3.48
N GLU A 35 -6.51 -3.36 3.80
CA GLU A 35 -6.53 -2.08 3.11
C GLU A 35 -6.66 -0.88 4.06
N GLY A 36 -6.37 0.31 3.53
CA GLY A 36 -6.55 1.57 4.23
C GLY A 36 -6.60 2.77 3.28
N THR A 37 -7.01 3.91 3.83
CA THR A 37 -7.15 5.17 3.11
C THR A 37 -6.02 6.12 3.46
N LEU A 38 -5.45 6.77 2.45
CA LEU A 38 -4.51 7.88 2.56
C LEU A 38 -5.19 9.14 2.01
N LEU A 39 -5.44 10.11 2.88
CA LEU A 39 -5.94 11.43 2.50
C LEU A 39 -4.75 12.39 2.34
N VAL A 40 -4.61 12.97 1.16
CA VAL A 40 -3.62 14.01 0.85
C VAL A 40 -4.38 15.33 0.67
N GLN A 41 -3.96 16.36 1.38
CA GLN A 41 -4.57 17.69 1.37
C GLN A 41 -3.75 18.68 0.55
#